data_AF-A0A6C0ALA1-F1
#
_entry.id   AF-A0A6C0ALA1-F1
#
_cell.length_a   1.000
_cell.length_b   1.000
_cell.length_c   1.000
_cell.angle_alpha   90.00
_cell.angle_beta   90.00
_cell.angle_gamma   90.00
#
_symmetry.space_group_name_H-M   'P 1'
#
loop_
_entity.id
_entity.type
_entity.pdbx_description
1 polymer ?
#
loop_
_entity_poly.entity_id
_entity_poly.type
_entity_poly.pdbx_seq_one_letter_code
_entity_poly.pdbx_strand_id
1 'polypeptide(L)'
;MNNQVNKIQLEYPELYKISRKLHQYDKQVSDLFIKNYGNNTYDNLTITNEYHKELENVSNDILKDTDLSKLAQKRQEIFQEYSVVTYEITKTIGFSKTLEQMDILDKYFKSISNLI
;
A
#
# COMPACT_ATOMS: atom_id res chain seq x y z
N MET A 1 7.01 -17.51 8.28
CA MET A 1 6.08 -16.58 7.58
C MET A 1 4.91 -17.28 6.89
N ASN A 2 5.11 -18.24 5.97
CA ASN A 2 3.99 -18.84 5.21
C ASN A 2 2.83 -19.38 6.06
N ASN A 3 3.08 -20.06 7.19
CA ASN A 3 1.99 -20.57 8.04
C ASN A 3 1.16 -19.48 8.73
N GLN A 4 1.77 -18.35 9.09
CA GLN A 4 1.06 -17.22 9.69
C GLN A 4 0.21 -16.48 8.65
N VAL A 5 0.76 -16.27 7.46
CA VAL A 5 0.05 -15.64 6.34
C VAL A 5 -1.15 -16.50 5.91
N ASN A 6 -0.97 -17.82 5.80
CA ASN A 6 -2.07 -18.74 5.49
C ASN A 6 -3.17 -18.67 6.55
N LYS A 7 -2.80 -18.56 7.83
CA LYS A 7 -3.76 -18.38 8.92
C LYS A 7 -4.54 -17.07 8.76
N ILE A 8 -3.87 -15.95 8.50
CA ILE A 8 -4.53 -14.66 8.27
C ILE A 8 -5.44 -14.72 7.05
N GLN A 9 -5.03 -15.37 5.96
CA GLN A 9 -5.84 -15.53 4.77
C GLN A 9 -7.13 -16.32 5.04
N LEU A 10 -7.10 -17.30 5.94
CA LEU A 10 -8.26 -18.10 6.33
C LEU A 10 -9.16 -17.36 7.34
N GLU A 11 -8.57 -16.74 8.36
CA GLU A 11 -9.31 -16.09 9.46
C GLU A 11 -9.80 -14.69 9.11
N TYR A 12 -9.01 -13.92 8.35
CA TYR A 12 -9.27 -12.53 7.96
C TYR A 12 -9.07 -12.35 6.44
N PRO A 13 -9.85 -13.04 5.60
CA PRO A 13 -9.65 -13.05 4.15
C PRO A 13 -9.75 -11.66 3.52
N GLU A 14 -10.63 -10.79 4.04
CA GLU A 14 -10.78 -9.44 3.52
C GLU A 14 -9.55 -8.58 3.83
N LEU A 15 -8.95 -8.70 5.02
CA LEU A 15 -7.68 -8.04 5.35
C LEU A 15 -6.58 -8.48 4.40
N TYR A 16 -6.44 -9.80 4.19
CA TYR A 16 -5.45 -10.33 3.27
C TYR A 16 -5.64 -9.78 1.85
N LYS A 17 -6.87 -9.77 1.33
CA LYS A 17 -7.18 -9.27 -0.01
C LYS A 17 -6.88 -7.78 -0.15
N ILE A 18 -7.31 -6.95 0.80
CA ILE A 18 -7.13 -5.50 0.70
C ILE A 18 -5.67 -5.08 0.94
N SER A 19 -4.94 -5.75 1.85
CA SER A 19 -3.48 -5.61 1.96
C SER A 19 -2.80 -5.95 0.63
N ARG A 20 -3.15 -7.08 0.02
CA ARG A 20 -2.58 -7.49 -1.27
C ARG A 20 -2.85 -6.45 -2.35
N LYS A 21 -4.09 -5.94 -2.45
CA LYS A 21 -4.48 -4.92 -3.43
C LYS A 21 -3.64 -3.64 -3.29
N LEU A 22 -3.44 -3.16 -2.05
CA LEU A 22 -2.61 -1.99 -1.77
C LEU A 22 -1.17 -2.20 -2.22
N HIS A 23 -0.52 -3.29 -1.80
CA HIS A 23 0.86 -3.58 -2.18
C HIS A 23 1.05 -3.83 -3.68
N GLN A 24 0.09 -4.48 -4.33
CA GLN A 24 0.12 -4.67 -5.78
C GLN A 24 0.08 -3.32 -6.51
N TYR A 25 -0.72 -2.37 -6.02
CA TYR A 25 -0.79 -1.04 -6.59
C TYR A 25 0.51 -0.26 -6.36
N ASP A 26 1.05 -0.28 -5.13
CA ASP A 26 2.34 0.37 -4.82
C ASP A 26 3.47 -0.18 -5.69
N LYS A 27 3.50 -1.50 -5.93
CA LYS A 27 4.44 -2.13 -6.86
C LYS A 27 4.25 -1.62 -8.30
N GLN A 28 3.02 -1.54 -8.79
CA GLN A 28 2.75 -1.05 -10.14
C GLN A 28 3.26 0.39 -10.34
N VAL A 29 3.09 1.25 -9.34
CA VAL A 29 3.62 2.62 -9.37
C VAL A 29 5.16 2.62 -9.37
N SER A 30 5.78 1.84 -8.50
CA SER A 30 7.25 1.69 -8.47
C SER A 30 7.80 1.18 -9.82
N ASP A 31 7.21 0.12 -10.37
CA ASP A 31 7.61 -0.46 -11.65
C ASP A 31 7.44 0.55 -12.80
N LEU A 32 6.39 1.39 -12.76
CA LEU A 32 6.18 2.47 -13.72
C LEU A 32 7.31 3.50 -13.66
N PHE A 33 7.71 3.94 -12.47
CA PHE A 33 8.80 4.90 -12.31
C PHE A 33 10.14 4.31 -12.74
N ILE A 34 10.42 3.05 -12.39
CA ILE A 34 11.64 2.35 -12.81
C ILE A 34 11.65 2.21 -14.34
N LYS A 35 10.53 1.87 -14.97
CA LYS A 35 10.42 1.73 -16.42
C LYS A 35 10.67 3.05 -17.15
N ASN A 36 10.15 4.16 -16.62
CA ASN A 36 10.22 5.46 -17.29
C ASN A 36 11.55 6.20 -17.01
N TYR A 37 12.15 5.99 -15.84
CA TYR A 37 13.30 6.78 -15.37
C TYR A 37 14.53 5.95 -14.99
N GLY A 38 14.44 4.63 -14.88
CA GLY A 38 15.53 3.73 -14.46
C GLY A 38 15.56 3.49 -12.93
N ASN A 39 16.13 2.36 -12.50
CA ASN A 39 15.97 1.85 -11.12
C ASN A 39 16.71 2.65 -10.04
N ASN A 40 17.75 3.41 -10.38
CA ASN A 40 18.59 4.14 -9.42
C ASN A 40 19.11 5.46 -9.99
N THR A 41 18.31 6.12 -10.83
CA THR A 41 18.68 7.39 -11.45
C THR A 41 18.22 8.57 -10.59
N TYR A 42 18.84 9.72 -10.80
CA TYR A 42 18.40 10.98 -10.19
C TYR A 42 16.93 11.29 -10.50
N ASP A 43 16.50 11.02 -11.74
CA ASP A 43 15.13 11.28 -12.19
C ASP A 43 14.10 10.39 -11.46
N ASN A 44 14.44 9.11 -11.24
CA ASN A 44 13.59 8.20 -10.48
C ASN A 44 13.41 8.64 -9.02
N LEU A 45 14.48 9.10 -8.37
CA LEU A 45 14.40 9.65 -7.02
C LEU A 45 13.55 10.93 -6.99
N THR A 46 13.70 11.78 -8.00
CA THR A 46 12.95 13.04 -8.11
C THR A 46 11.46 12.77 -8.29
N ILE A 47 11.07 11.91 -9.23
CA ILE A 47 9.66 11.59 -9.49
C ILE A 47 9.00 10.86 -8.31
N THR A 48 9.75 10.00 -7.61
CA THR A 48 9.25 9.32 -6.40
C THR A 48 8.97 10.31 -5.28
N ASN A 49 9.85 11.30 -5.09
CA ASN A 49 9.63 12.37 -4.11
C ASN A 49 8.43 13.25 -4.49
N GLU A 50 8.24 13.56 -5.76
CA GLU A 50 7.06 14.29 -6.23
C GLU A 50 5.77 13.49 -6.01
N TYR A 51 5.79 12.19 -6.28
CA TYR A 51 4.67 11.30 -5.98
C TYR A 51 4.31 11.29 -4.50
N HIS A 52 5.31 11.21 -3.60
CA HIS A 52 5.06 11.28 -2.15
C HIS A 52 4.41 12.61 -1.74
N LYS A 53 4.82 13.74 -2.32
CA LYS A 53 4.14 15.03 -2.09
C LYS A 53 2.70 15.01 -2.58
N GLU A 54 2.42 14.35 -3.70
CA GLU A 54 1.05 14.20 -4.19
C GLU A 54 0.19 13.32 -3.28
N LEU A 55 0.76 12.29 -2.63
CA LEU A 55 0.05 11.53 -1.59
C LEU A 55 -0.35 12.41 -0.40
N GLU A 56 0.54 13.30 0.04
CA GLU A 56 0.25 14.27 1.09
C GLU A 56 -0.82 15.28 0.66
N ASN A 57 -0.72 15.80 -0.58
CA ASN A 57 -1.72 16.72 -1.13
C ASN A 57 -3.11 16.09 -1.15
N VAL A 58 -3.22 14.88 -1.70
CA VAL A 58 -4.49 14.13 -1.76
C VAL A 58 -5.04 13.84 -0.38
N SER A 59 -4.19 13.52 0.60
CA SER A 59 -4.62 13.31 2.00
C SER A 59 -5.16 14.58 2.66
N ASN A 60 -4.80 15.76 2.13
CA ASN A 60 -5.27 17.07 2.56
C ASN A 60 -6.34 17.65 1.62
N ASP A 61 -6.99 16.82 0.79
CA ASP A 61 -8.02 17.21 -0.19
C ASP A 61 -7.54 18.23 -1.26
N ILE A 62 -6.24 18.31 -1.51
CA ILE A 62 -5.65 19.11 -2.59
C ILE A 62 -5.55 18.25 -3.85
N LEU A 63 -6.60 18.26 -4.65
CA LEU A 63 -6.72 17.44 -5.86
C LEU A 63 -6.24 18.19 -7.11
N LYS A 64 -5.31 17.59 -7.86
CA LYS A 64 -4.81 18.12 -9.13
C LYS A 64 -5.14 17.17 -10.27
N ASP A 65 -5.21 17.71 -11.48
CA ASP A 65 -5.37 16.91 -12.71
C ASP A 65 -4.02 16.61 -13.36
N THR A 66 -3.14 15.90 -12.63
CA THR A 66 -1.85 15.42 -13.12
C THR A 66 -1.78 13.90 -12.99
N ASP A 67 -0.93 13.25 -13.79
CA ASP A 67 -0.78 11.79 -13.75
C ASP A 67 -0.34 11.30 -12.35
N LEU A 68 0.60 12.00 -11.71
CA LEU A 68 1.02 11.69 -10.34
C LEU A 68 -0.13 11.86 -9.33
N SER A 69 -0.92 12.92 -9.46
CA SER A 69 -2.06 13.14 -8.56
C SER A 69 -3.14 12.08 -8.77
N LYS A 70 -3.39 11.62 -10.00
CA LYS A 70 -4.30 10.50 -10.29
C LYS A 70 -3.82 9.19 -9.68
N LEU A 71 -2.51 8.90 -9.74
CA LEU A 71 -1.94 7.74 -9.07
C LEU A 71 -2.11 7.84 -7.54
N ALA A 72 -1.85 9.02 -6.97
CA ALA A 72 -2.00 9.28 -5.54
C ALA A 72 -3.46 9.15 -5.06
N GLN A 73 -4.41 9.70 -5.81
CA GLN A 73 -5.86 9.57 -5.56
C GLN A 73 -6.27 8.11 -5.57
N LYS A 74 -5.83 7.34 -6.58
CA LYS A 74 -6.18 5.92 -6.66
C LYS A 74 -5.60 5.12 -5.50
N ARG A 75 -4.35 5.39 -5.09
CA ARG A 75 -3.76 4.78 -3.90
C ARG A 75 -4.58 5.13 -2.64
N GLN A 76 -5.03 6.38 -2.51
CA GLN A 76 -5.82 6.83 -1.37
C GLN A 76 -7.17 6.12 -1.28
N GLU A 77 -7.87 5.90 -2.39
CA GLU A 77 -9.10 5.09 -2.41
C GLU A 77 -8.87 3.69 -1.82
N ILE A 78 -7.80 3.01 -2.26
CA ILE A 78 -7.45 1.67 -1.78
C ILE A 78 -7.08 1.72 -0.29
N PHE A 79 -6.36 2.76 0.13
CA PHE A 79 -5.98 2.94 1.54
C PHE A 79 -7.19 3.22 2.44
N GLN A 80 -8.21 3.92 1.95
CA GLN A 80 -9.46 4.12 2.69
C GLN A 80 -10.22 2.80 2.87
N GLU A 81 -10.34 1.99 1.80
CA GLU A 81 -10.89 0.62 1.91
C GLU A 81 -10.10 -0.22 2.94
N TYR A 82 -8.76 -0.16 2.90
CA TYR A 82 -7.87 -0.83 3.86
C TYR A 82 -8.13 -0.39 5.30
N SER A 83 -8.30 0.92 5.51
CA SER A 83 -8.55 1.53 6.81
C SER A 83 -9.89 1.07 7.40
N VAL A 84 -10.92 0.94 6.57
CA VAL A 84 -12.23 0.43 7.01
C VAL A 84 -12.12 -1.04 7.44
N VAL A 85 -11.50 -1.89 6.62
CA VAL A 85 -11.36 -3.32 6.93
C VAL A 85 -10.54 -3.54 8.20
N THR A 86 -9.42 -2.82 8.35
CA THR A 86 -8.58 -2.90 9.56
C THR A 86 -9.31 -2.41 10.79
N TYR A 87 -10.13 -1.36 10.68
CA TYR A 87 -10.97 -0.88 11.78
C TYR A 87 -12.00 -1.92 12.23
N GLU A 88 -12.70 -2.58 11.29
CA GLU A 88 -13.67 -3.63 11.64
C GLU A 88 -13.00 -4.81 12.36
N ILE A 89 -11.84 -5.24 11.88
CA ILE A 89 -11.07 -6.32 12.53
C ILE A 89 -10.59 -5.88 13.91
N THR A 90 -10.16 -4.63 14.06
CA THR A 90 -9.73 -4.07 15.35
C THR A 90 -10.82 -4.21 16.41
N LYS A 91 -12.09 -4.02 16.05
CA LYS A 91 -13.21 -4.22 16.99
C LYS A 91 -13.33 -5.67 17.45
N THR A 92 -12.96 -6.65 16.62
CA THR A 92 -13.08 -8.08 16.91
C THR A 92 -11.90 -8.61 17.73
N ILE A 93 -10.66 -8.29 17.33
CA ILE A 93 -9.45 -8.92 17.90
C ILE A 93 -8.61 -7.97 18.75
N GLY A 94 -8.97 -6.68 18.79
CA GLY A 94 -8.25 -5.64 19.51
C GLY A 94 -7.10 -5.04 18.69
N PHE A 95 -6.68 -3.84 19.10
CA PHE A 95 -5.67 -3.03 18.42
C PHE A 95 -4.33 -3.75 18.26
N SER A 96 -3.77 -4.26 19.37
CA SER A 96 -2.43 -4.88 19.37
C SER A 96 -2.34 -6.08 18.41
N LYS A 97 -3.35 -6.97 18.42
CA LYS A 97 -3.38 -8.13 17.52
C LYS A 97 -3.60 -7.72 16.07
N THR A 98 -4.38 -6.67 15.83
CA THR A 98 -4.60 -6.17 14.46
C THR A 98 -3.31 -5.63 13.88
N LEU A 99 -2.54 -4.84 14.65
CA LEU A 99 -1.22 -4.39 14.23
C LEU A 99 -0.27 -5.55 13.93
N GLU A 100 -0.30 -6.62 14.75
CA GLU A 100 0.51 -7.81 14.49
C GLU A 100 0.16 -8.47 13.15
N GLN A 101 -1.14 -8.63 12.84
CA GLN A 101 -1.55 -9.20 11.54
C GLN A 101 -1.16 -8.28 10.37
N MET A 102 -1.33 -6.97 10.52
CA MET A 102 -0.93 -5.98 9.51
C MET A 102 0.57 -6.02 9.23
N ASP A 103 1.40 -6.08 10.28
CA ASP A 103 2.87 -6.17 10.17
C ASP A 103 3.30 -7.48 9.49
N ILE A 104 2.67 -8.61 9.82
CA ILE A 104 2.93 -9.89 9.15
C ILE A 104 2.62 -9.80 7.64
N LEU A 105 1.47 -9.21 7.28
CA LEU A 105 1.08 -9.05 5.88
C LEU A 105 1.98 -8.06 5.15
N ASP A 106 2.35 -6.93 5.76
CA ASP A 106 3.26 -5.94 5.19
C ASP A 106 4.61 -6.57 4.84
N LYS A 107 5.23 -7.27 5.82
CA LYS A 107 6.48 -8.00 5.62
C LYS A 107 6.36 -9.06 4.54
N TYR A 108 5.26 -9.80 4.54
CA TYR A 108 5.01 -10.83 3.52
C TYR A 108 4.92 -10.22 2.12
N PHE A 109 4.06 -9.23 1.92
CA PHE A 109 3.85 -8.63 0.61
C PHE A 109 5.09 -7.90 0.12
N LYS A 110 5.81 -7.15 0.96
CA LYS A 110 7.11 -6.56 0.59
C LYS A 110 8.10 -7.61 0.11
N SER A 111 8.24 -8.73 0.85
CA SER A 111 9.18 -9.81 0.52
C SER A 111 8.90 -10.47 -0.84
N ILE A 112 7.62 -10.63 -1.23
CA ILE A 112 7.28 -11.23 -2.54
C ILE A 112 7.18 -10.19 -3.66
N SER A 113 7.11 -8.91 -3.31
CA SER A 113 7.01 -7.81 -4.27
C SER A 113 8.36 -7.31 -4.75
N ASN A 114 9.44 -7.59 -4.01
CA ASN A 114 10.72 -6.85 -4.06
C ASN A 114 10.55 -5.34 -3.81
N LEU A 115 9.49 -4.97 -3.08
CA LEU A 115 9.36 -3.62 -2.53
C LEU A 115 10.27 -3.58 -1.30
N ILE A 116 11.40 -2.86 -1.40
CA ILE A 116 12.34 -2.65 -0.29
C ILE A 116 11.66 -1.83 0.81
#